data_AF-A0AAD9C725-F1
#
_entry.id   AF-A0AAD9C725-F1
#
_cell.length_a   1.000
_cell.length_b   1.000
_cell.length_c   1.000
_cell.angle_alpha   90.00
_cell.angle_beta   90.00
_cell.angle_gamma   90.00
#
_symmetry.space_group_name_H-M   'P 1'
#
loop_
_entity.id
_entity.type
_entity.pdbx_description
1 polymer ?
#
loop_
_entity_poly.entity_id
_entity_poly.type
_entity_poly.pdbx_seq_one_letter_code
_entity_poly.pdbx_strand_id
1 'polypeptide(L)'
;MAHRLQDIIKSMVELFVEYSDAEGKISKEQMMKMMDKEIECAEMKEKLKAKKCDKNPCDFRDFSCCLGQVAVCCYQKKTGKGQDWEDCSNKC
;
A
#
# COMPACT_ATOMS: atom_id res chain seq x y z
N MET A 1 -4.75 11.57 -25.08
CA MET A 1 -3.61 10.73 -24.68
C MET A 1 -3.87 10.25 -23.27
N ALA A 2 -3.75 8.96 -22.98
CA ALA A 2 -3.95 8.44 -21.62
C ALA A 2 -2.75 8.81 -20.75
N HIS A 3 -3.00 9.51 -19.66
CA HIS A 3 -1.96 9.92 -18.71
C HIS A 3 -1.75 8.78 -17.72
N ARG A 4 -0.91 7.79 -18.09
CA ARG A 4 -0.69 6.56 -17.30
C ARG A 4 -0.49 6.81 -15.79
N LEU A 5 0.25 7.87 -15.43
CA LEU A 5 0.45 8.23 -14.02
C LEU A 5 -0.83 8.75 -13.35
N GLN A 6 -1.58 9.60 -14.05
CA GLN A 6 -2.86 10.11 -13.56
C GLN A 6 -3.87 8.98 -13.39
N ASP A 7 -3.90 8.01 -14.31
CA ASP A 7 -4.76 6.84 -14.21
C ASP A 7 -4.40 5.98 -12.99
N ILE A 8 -3.10 5.75 -12.74
CA ILE A 8 -2.64 5.04 -11.53
C ILE A 8 -3.06 5.77 -10.25
N ILE A 9 -2.86 7.09 -10.19
CA ILE A 9 -3.26 7.90 -9.02
C ILE A 9 -4.77 7.82 -8.83
N LYS A 10 -5.55 7.92 -9.90
CA LYS A 10 -7.01 7.83 -9.86
C LYS A 10 -7.47 6.47 -9.34
N SER A 11 -6.92 5.37 -9.88
CA SER A 11 -7.24 4.02 -9.39
C SER A 11 -6.85 3.84 -7.93
N MET A 12 -5.73 4.42 -7.48
CA MET A 12 -5.32 4.37 -6.07
C MET A 12 -6.32 5.09 -5.14
N VAL A 13 -6.85 6.24 -5.57
CA VAL A 13 -7.86 6.99 -4.82
C VAL A 13 -9.19 6.24 -4.82
N GLU A 14 -9.65 5.76 -5.98
CA GLU A 14 -10.90 4.99 -6.12
C GLU A 14 -10.88 3.74 -5.24
N LEU A 15 -9.77 3.01 -5.22
CA LEU A 15 -9.58 1.85 -4.37
C LEU A 15 -9.69 2.21 -2.88
N PHE A 16 -9.09 3.32 -2.44
CA PHE A 16 -9.20 3.72 -1.04
C PHE A 16 -10.64 4.09 -0.68
N VAL A 17 -11.31 4.87 -1.54
CA VAL A 17 -12.68 5.34 -1.32
C VAL A 17 -13.67 4.17 -1.24
N GLU A 18 -13.49 3.13 -2.06
CA GLU A 18 -14.32 1.92 -2.04
C GLU A 18 -14.31 1.22 -0.66
N TYR A 19 -13.18 1.30 0.06
CA TYR A 19 -13.00 0.61 1.34
C TYR A 19 -13.13 1.54 2.55
N SER A 20 -13.15 2.86 2.35
CA SER A 20 -13.22 3.86 3.42
C SER A 20 -14.63 4.01 4.01
N ASP A 21 -14.68 4.34 5.29
CA ASP A 21 -15.90 4.76 5.98
C ASP A 21 -16.30 6.21 5.63
N ALA A 22 -17.41 6.68 6.20
CA ALA A 22 -17.91 8.04 5.98
C ALA A 22 -16.96 9.14 6.51
N GLU A 23 -16.00 8.80 7.37
CA GLU A 23 -14.97 9.71 7.87
C GLU A 23 -13.70 9.71 7.00
N GLY A 24 -13.68 8.93 5.91
CA GLY A 24 -12.54 8.82 5.00
C GLY A 24 -11.39 8.00 5.59
N LYS A 25 -11.70 7.02 6.45
CA LYS A 25 -10.70 6.15 7.06
C LYS A 25 -10.97 4.68 6.73
N ILE A 26 -9.93 3.86 6.78
CA ILE A 26 -10.03 2.41 6.65
C ILE A 26 -9.56 1.75 7.95
N SER A 27 -10.31 0.75 8.39
CA SER A 27 -9.83 -0.14 9.45
C SER A 27 -8.72 -1.04 8.92
N LYS A 28 -7.91 -1.55 9.84
CA LYS A 28 -6.89 -2.57 9.53
C LYS A 28 -7.47 -3.79 8.81
N GLU A 29 -8.69 -4.19 9.15
CA GLU A 29 -9.37 -5.33 8.52
C GLU A 29 -9.74 -5.02 7.06
N GLN A 30 -10.31 -3.85 6.78
CA GLN A 30 -10.62 -3.40 5.42
C GLN A 30 -9.35 -3.31 4.57
N MET A 31 -8.27 -2.78 5.14
CA MET A 31 -6.96 -2.70 4.47
C MET A 31 -6.40 -4.08 4.13
N MET A 32 -6.45 -5.04 5.07
CA MET A 32 -6.04 -6.42 4.82
C MET A 32 -6.85 -7.06 3.70
N LYS A 33 -8.18 -6.88 3.73
CA LYS A 33 -9.10 -7.44 2.73
C LYS A 33 -8.83 -6.89 1.34
N MET A 34 -8.60 -5.59 1.22
CA MET A 34 -8.21 -4.93 -0.03
C MET A 34 -6.88 -5.48 -0.55
N MET A 35 -5.85 -5.60 0.30
CA MET A 35 -4.55 -6.14 -0.11
C MET A 35 -4.63 -7.60 -0.56
N ASP A 36 -5.45 -8.41 0.12
CA ASP A 36 -5.64 -9.82 -0.27
C ASP A 36 -6.31 -9.96 -1.64
N LYS A 37 -7.14 -8.99 -2.05
CA LYS A 37 -7.83 -8.95 -3.34
C LYS A 37 -6.96 -8.37 -4.46
N GLU A 38 -6.28 -7.25 -4.21
CA GLU A 38 -5.63 -6.45 -5.25
C GLU A 38 -4.15 -6.81 -5.51
N ILE A 39 -3.53 -7.54 -4.58
CA ILE A 39 -2.15 -8.02 -4.75
C ILE A 39 -2.20 -9.50 -5.09
N GLU A 40 -1.45 -9.94 -6.10
CA GLU A 40 -1.35 -11.37 -6.42
C GLU A 40 -0.15 -12.04 -5.72
N CYS A 41 0.93 -11.28 -5.52
CA CYS A 41 2.18 -11.82 -4.97
C CYS A 41 2.05 -12.11 -3.47
N ALA A 42 2.06 -13.39 -3.10
CA ALA A 42 1.98 -13.85 -1.70
C ALA A 42 3.08 -13.25 -0.82
N GLU A 43 4.31 -13.15 -1.33
CA GLU A 43 5.43 -12.52 -0.61
C GLU A 43 5.16 -11.04 -0.27
N MET A 44 4.55 -10.30 -1.21
CA MET A 44 4.17 -8.90 -0.97
C MET A 44 3.05 -8.79 0.05
N LYS A 45 2.07 -9.71 0.01
CA LYS A 45 1.01 -9.79 1.02
C LYS A 45 1.58 -10.03 2.41
N GLU A 46 2.45 -11.02 2.57
CA GLU A 46 3.04 -11.32 3.88
C GLU A 46 3.87 -10.16 4.42
N LYS A 47 4.67 -9.50 3.57
CA LYS A 47 5.46 -8.33 3.97
C LYS A 47 4.58 -7.14 4.38
N LEU A 48 3.48 -6.89 3.68
CA LEU A 48 2.48 -5.88 4.05
C LEU A 48 1.78 -6.21 5.38
N LYS A 49 1.38 -7.47 5.56
CA LYS A 49 0.75 -7.95 6.81
C LYS A 49 1.69 -7.80 8.00
N ALA A 50 2.98 -8.04 7.81
CA ALA A 50 4.02 -7.87 8.83
C ALA A 50 4.20 -6.40 9.22
N LYS A 51 4.13 -5.48 8.24
CA LYS A 51 4.33 -4.04 8.45
C LYS A 51 3.09 -3.31 8.97
N LYS A 52 2.26 -4.01 9.78
CA LYS A 52 1.03 -3.56 10.46
C LYS A 52 0.87 -2.04 10.36
N CYS A 53 -0.19 -1.53 9.72
CA CYS A 53 -0.59 -0.13 9.90
C CYS A 53 -0.73 0.06 11.42
N ASP A 54 0.28 0.66 12.06
CA ASP A 54 0.35 0.76 13.53
C ASP A 54 -0.75 1.70 14.02
N LYS A 55 -1.16 2.62 13.15
CA LYS A 55 -2.38 3.39 13.30
C LYS A 55 -3.57 2.57 12.82
N ASN A 56 -4.62 2.54 13.64
CA ASN A 56 -5.92 2.02 13.27
C ASN A 56 -6.96 2.90 13.96
N PRO A 57 -7.86 3.58 13.22
CA PRO A 57 -8.05 3.53 11.76
C PRO A 57 -6.99 4.33 10.96
N CYS A 58 -6.70 3.93 9.72
CA CYS A 58 -5.72 4.56 8.82
C CYS A 58 -6.41 5.55 7.88
N ASP A 59 -5.80 6.72 7.64
CA ASP A 59 -6.26 7.67 6.63
C ASP A 59 -5.60 7.41 5.25
N PHE A 60 -5.95 8.22 4.23
CA PHE A 60 -5.38 8.06 2.88
C PHE A 60 -3.85 8.25 2.85
N ARG A 61 -3.31 9.11 3.73
CA ARG A 61 -1.86 9.33 3.80
C ARG A 61 -1.16 8.08 4.30
N ASP A 62 -1.65 7.49 5.38
CA ASP A 62 -1.11 6.24 5.92
C ASP A 62 -1.21 5.11 4.86
N PHE A 63 -2.35 4.98 4.19
CA PHE A 63 -2.55 4.01 3.10
C PHE A 63 -1.56 4.22 1.93
N SER A 64 -1.42 5.45 1.44
CA SER A 64 -0.52 5.78 0.33
C SER A 64 0.96 5.52 0.68
N CYS A 65 1.34 5.72 1.94
CA CYS A 65 2.66 5.38 2.44
C CYS A 65 2.91 3.86 2.38
N CYS A 66 1.95 3.05 2.83
CA CYS A 66 2.04 1.59 2.71
C CYS A 66 2.18 1.14 1.24
N LEU A 67 1.42 1.72 0.31
CA LEU A 67 1.56 1.37 -1.11
C LEU A 67 2.90 1.81 -1.70
N GLY A 68 3.41 2.98 -1.32
CA GLY A 68 4.74 3.44 -1.74
C GLY A 68 5.84 2.47 -1.32
N GLN A 69 5.72 1.88 -0.13
CA GLN A 69 6.64 0.87 0.36
C GLN A 69 6.58 -0.43 -0.47
N VAL A 70 5.38 -0.87 -0.83
CA VAL A 70 5.20 -2.02 -1.72
C VAL A 70 5.80 -1.75 -3.09
N ALA A 71 5.60 -0.54 -3.64
CA ALA A 71 6.17 -0.16 -4.92
C ALA A 71 7.71 -0.20 -4.91
N VAL A 72 8.35 0.20 -3.79
CA VAL A 72 9.80 0.04 -3.61
C VAL A 72 10.19 -1.43 -3.62
N CYS A 73 9.50 -2.31 -2.88
CA CYS A 73 9.74 -3.75 -2.92
C CYS A 73 9.61 -4.32 -4.35
N CYS A 74 8.58 -3.92 -5.10
CA CYS A 74 8.40 -4.31 -6.50
C CYS A 74 9.57 -3.85 -7.37
N TYR A 75 10.03 -2.61 -7.20
CA TYR A 75 11.16 -2.05 -7.92
C TYR A 75 12.46 -2.79 -7.61
N GLN A 76 12.75 -3.03 -6.34
CA GLN A 76 13.94 -3.77 -5.90
C GLN A 76 13.94 -5.18 -6.47
N LYS A 77 12.81 -5.90 -6.39
CA LYS A 77 12.65 -7.24 -6.99
C LYS A 77 12.84 -7.23 -8.50
N LYS A 78 12.32 -6.20 -9.19
CA LYS A 78 12.45 -6.07 -10.64
C LYS A 78 13.87 -5.73 -11.11
N THR A 79 14.60 -4.95 -10.33
CA THR A 79 15.92 -4.41 -10.74
C THR A 79 17.11 -5.12 -10.10
N GLY A 80 16.88 -5.93 -9.07
CA GLY A 80 17.95 -6.50 -8.24
C GLY A 80 18.74 -5.45 -7.45
N LYS A 81 18.29 -4.19 -7.42
CA LYS A 81 18.98 -3.06 -6.79
C LYS A 81 18.19 -2.59 -5.57
N GLY A 82 18.71 -2.86 -4.38
CA GLY A 82 18.18 -2.37 -3.11
C GLY A 82 18.94 -3.00 -1.94
N GLN A 83 19.43 -2.17 -1.02
CA GLN A 83 19.86 -2.65 0.29
C GLN A 83 18.66 -3.24 1.03
N ASP A 84 18.90 -4.23 1.89
CA ASP A 84 17.90 -4.84 2.75
C ASP A 84 17.00 -3.78 3.39
N TRP A 85 15.69 -4.06 3.35
CA TRP A 85 14.58 -3.16 3.65
C TRP A 85 14.55 -2.62 5.10
N GLU A 86 15.45 -3.07 5.97
CA GLU A 86 15.46 -2.76 7.41
C GLU A 86 15.49 -1.24 7.72
N ASP A 87 16.00 -0.40 6.81
CA ASP A 87 16.15 1.04 7.04
C ASP A 87 14.86 1.87 6.79
N CYS A 88 13.86 1.34 6.10
CA CYS A 88 12.59 2.05 5.85
C CYS A 88 11.56 1.91 6.97
N SER A 89 11.91 1.27 8.09
CA SER A 89 11.05 1.16 9.28
C SER A 89 11.07 2.39 10.19
N ASN A 90 12.02 3.32 10.02
CA ASN A 90 12.24 4.41 10.99
C ASN A 90 11.49 5.73 10.69
N LYS A 91 10.50 5.75 9.79
CA LYS A 91 9.80 6.98 9.36
C LYS A 91 8.29 6.85 9.12
N CYS A 92 7.62 5.93 9.81
CA CYS A 92 6.14 5.90 9.89
C CYS A 92 5.69 6.34 11.28
#